data_AF-A0A355A9W7-F1
#
_entry.id   AF-A0A355A9W7-F1
#
_cell.length_a   1.000
_cell.length_b   1.000
_cell.length_c   1.000
_cell.angle_alpha   90.00
_cell.angle_beta   90.00
_cell.angle_gamma   90.00
#
_symmetry.space_group_name_H-M   'P 1'
#
loop_
_entity.id
_entity.type
_entity.pdbx_description
1 polymer ?
#
loop_
_entity_poly.entity_id
_entity_poly.type
_entity_poly.pdbx_seq_one_letter_code
_entity_poly.pdbx_strand_id
1 'polypeptide(L)'
;IIFSGSEERKPLGMADVTLVLDNSDQTLPLDYSEVAVTRRVYRSGESEFLINRSPVRLKDIQELFFDTGLGREAYSVISQGKIDSILSLRPEERRSVFEEAAGIMRYKAKKNLT
;
A
#
# COMPACT_ATOMS: atom_id res chain seq x y z
N ILE A 1 10.50 11.13 5.29
CA ILE A 1 10.42 10.50 6.62
C ILE A 1 11.70 9.67 6.84
N ILE A 2 12.85 10.33 7.01
CA ILE A 2 14.11 9.70 7.44
C ILE A 2 14.59 10.53 8.61
N PHE A 3 15.02 9.89 9.70
CA PHE A 3 15.43 10.61 10.90
C PHE A 3 16.59 11.57 10.58
N SER A 4 16.36 12.87 10.81
CA SER A 4 17.31 13.94 10.52
C SER A 4 18.32 14.19 11.63
N GLY A 5 18.28 13.41 12.71
CA GLY A 5 19.11 13.62 13.88
C GLY A 5 18.41 14.48 14.94
N SER A 6 19.04 14.55 16.10
CA SER A 6 18.76 15.47 17.20
C SER A 6 20.10 15.91 17.79
N GLU A 7 20.08 16.79 18.80
CA GLU A 7 21.30 17.18 19.54
C GLU A 7 22.07 15.97 20.09
N GLU A 8 21.36 14.90 20.46
CA GLU A 8 21.93 13.71 21.07
C GLU A 8 22.16 12.54 20.09
N ARG A 9 21.57 12.57 18.90
CA ARG A 9 21.61 11.44 17.96
C ARG A 9 21.88 11.86 16.52
N LYS A 10 22.81 11.15 15.88
CA LYS A 10 23.16 11.39 14.47
C LYS A 10 21.99 11.09 13.53
N PRO A 11 21.91 11.77 12.38
CA PRO A 11 20.96 11.44 11.33
C PRO A 11 21.17 10.01 10.81
N LEU A 12 20.08 9.37 10.40
CA LEU A 12 20.12 8.06 9.73
C LEU A 12 20.15 8.22 8.21
N GLY A 13 20.74 7.24 7.53
CA GLY A 13 20.82 7.18 6.07
C GLY A 13 19.60 6.53 5.40
N MET A 14 18.83 5.75 6.17
CA MET A 14 17.64 5.07 5.70
C MET A 14 16.50 5.13 6.73
N ALA A 15 15.30 4.82 6.27
CA ALA A 15 14.19 4.40 7.11
C ALA A 15 13.50 3.21 6.45
N ASP A 16 13.05 2.23 7.22
CA ASP A 16 12.18 1.18 6.75
C ASP A 16 10.97 0.97 7.65
N VAL A 17 9.94 0.38 7.05
CA VAL A 17 8.71 0.00 7.71
C VAL A 17 8.38 -1.41 7.24
N THR A 18 8.14 -2.30 8.19
CA THR A 18 7.66 -3.67 7.93
C THR A 18 6.26 -3.81 8.49
N LEU A 19 5.33 -4.22 7.64
CA LEU A 19 3.99 -4.65 8.02
C LEU A 19 3.96 -6.17 8.00
N VAL A 20 3.53 -6.78 9.11
CA VAL A 20 3.37 -8.23 9.24
C VAL A 20 1.87 -8.53 9.28
N LEU A 21 1.43 -9.42 8.40
CA LEU A 21 0.04 -9.79 8.20
C LEU A 21 -0.13 -11.29 8.49
N ASP A 22 -1.14 -11.63 9.26
CA ASP A 22 -1.65 -12.99 9.32
C ASP A 22 -2.32 -13.32 7.98
N ASN A 23 -1.93 -14.44 7.38
CA ASN A 23 -2.44 -14.96 6.11
C ASN A 23 -2.91 -16.43 6.27
N SER A 24 -3.35 -16.81 7.48
CA SER A 24 -3.89 -18.14 7.76
C SER A 24 -5.15 -18.45 6.96
N ASP A 25 -5.90 -17.43 6.54
CA ASP A 25 -7.08 -17.53 5.69
C ASP A 25 -6.77 -17.58 4.18
N GLN A 26 -5.48 -17.44 3.80
CA GLN A 26 -5.00 -17.42 2.42
C GLN A 26 -5.66 -16.32 1.56
N THR A 27 -6.06 -15.20 2.17
CA THR A 27 -6.57 -14.04 1.45
C THR A 27 -5.50 -13.43 0.53
N LEU A 28 -4.23 -13.45 0.95
CA LEU A 28 -3.11 -13.13 0.07
C LEU A 28 -2.69 -14.38 -0.71
N PRO A 29 -2.45 -14.27 -2.04
CA PRO A 29 -2.07 -15.39 -2.91
C PRO A 29 -0.61 -15.82 -2.72
N LEU A 30 -0.20 -16.11 -1.48
CA LEU A 30 1.13 -16.54 -1.07
C LEU A 30 0.99 -17.73 -0.14
N ASP A 31 1.77 -18.79 -0.38
CA ASP A 31 1.78 -20.02 0.44
C ASP A 31 2.57 -19.84 1.74
N TYR A 32 2.16 -18.84 2.52
CA TYR A 32 2.70 -18.51 3.83
C TYR A 32 1.53 -18.17 4.76
N SER A 33 1.59 -18.64 6.01
CA SER A 33 0.64 -18.27 7.05
C SER A 33 0.88 -16.86 7.61
N GLU A 34 2.07 -16.30 7.38
CA GLU A 34 2.45 -14.94 7.78
C GLU A 34 3.19 -14.27 6.63
N VAL A 35 2.80 -13.03 6.30
CA VAL A 35 3.39 -12.25 5.21
C VAL A 35 3.92 -10.93 5.75
N ALA A 36 5.23 -10.72 5.61
CA ALA A 36 5.93 -9.50 5.98
C ALA A 36 6.24 -8.65 4.74
N VAL A 37 5.59 -7.50 4.61
CA VAL A 37 5.83 -6.53 3.53
C VAL A 37 6.67 -5.38 4.07
N THR A 38 7.83 -5.13 3.46
CA THR A 38 8.76 -4.08 3.89
C THR A 38 8.97 -3.06 2.79
N ARG A 39 8.93 -1.78 3.16
CA ARG A 39 9.41 -0.68 2.31
C ARG A 39 10.56 0.02 3.00
N ARG A 40 11.67 0.18 2.29
CA ARG A 40 12.83 0.96 2.73
C ARG A 40 13.05 2.15 1.81
N VAL A 41 13.45 3.27 2.39
CA VAL A 41 13.79 4.51 1.68
C VAL A 41 15.17 4.98 2.11
N TYR A 42 15.96 5.43 1.14
CA TYR A 42 17.29 5.97 1.33
C TYR A 42 17.32 7.47 1.05
N ARG A 43 18.31 8.19 1.60
CA ARG A 43 18.50 9.62 1.31
C ARG A 43 18.81 9.92 -0.16
N SER A 44 19.31 8.93 -0.92
CA SER A 44 19.51 9.02 -2.38
C SER A 44 18.21 9.20 -3.16
N GLY A 45 17.05 8.94 -2.53
CA GLY A 45 15.75 8.87 -3.20
C GLY A 45 15.38 7.45 -3.66
N GLU A 46 16.32 6.51 -3.55
CA GLU A 46 16.06 5.10 -3.86
C GLU A 46 15.09 4.48 -2.85
N SER A 47 14.28 3.54 -3.35
CA SER A 47 13.36 2.75 -2.54
C SER A 47 13.55 1.27 -2.81
N GLU A 48 13.57 0.48 -1.75
CA GLU A 48 13.59 -0.97 -1.80
C GLU A 48 12.30 -1.54 -1.24
N PHE A 49 11.86 -2.65 -1.81
CA PHE A 49 10.61 -3.32 -1.48
C PHE A 49 10.90 -4.79 -1.26
N LEU A 50 10.35 -5.34 -0.17
CA LEU A 50 10.55 -6.75 0.16
C LEU A 50 9.23 -7.40 0.57
N ILE A 51 9.06 -8.66 0.17
CA ILE A 51 8.04 -9.56 0.71
C ILE A 51 8.79 -10.74 1.34
N ASN A 52 8.56 -11.01 2.62
CA ASN A 52 9.27 -12.04 3.38
C ASN A 52 10.80 -11.98 3.18
N ARG A 53 11.37 -10.77 3.31
CA ARG A 53 12.80 -10.44 3.09
C ARG A 53 13.34 -10.67 1.68
N SER A 54 12.50 -11.07 0.72
CA SER A 54 12.88 -11.24 -0.68
C SER A 54 12.66 -9.92 -1.43
N PRO A 55 13.65 -9.40 -2.18
CA PRO A 55 13.48 -8.19 -2.98
C PRO A 55 12.42 -8.37 -4.06
N VAL A 56 11.52 -7.39 -4.18
CA VAL A 56 10.47 -7.35 -5.19
C VAL A 56 10.33 -5.93 -5.74
N ARG A 57 9.49 -5.73 -6.76
CA ARG A 57 9.15 -4.39 -7.26
C ARG A 57 7.94 -3.85 -6.49
N LEU A 58 7.80 -2.52 -6.49
CA LEU A 58 6.59 -1.88 -5.98
C LEU A 58 5.30 -2.44 -6.62
N LYS A 59 5.34 -2.77 -7.92
CA LYS A 59 4.21 -3.34 -8.64
C LYS A 59 3.77 -4.68 -8.04
N ASP A 60 4.71 -5.51 -7.62
CA ASP A 60 4.41 -6.83 -7.08
C ASP A 60 3.67 -6.72 -5.74
N ILE A 61 4.05 -5.75 -4.89
CA ILE A 61 3.31 -5.41 -3.66
C ILE A 61 1.91 -4.86 -3.99
N GLN A 62 1.78 -4.00 -5.01
CA GLN A 62 0.47 -3.46 -5.41
C GLN A 62 -0.48 -4.55 -5.93
N GLU A 63 0.03 -5.48 -6.72
CA GLU A 63 -0.73 -6.62 -7.23
C GLU A 63 -1.14 -7.57 -6.09
N LEU A 64 -0.26 -7.78 -5.10
CA LEU A 64 -0.54 -8.62 -3.93
C LEU A 64 -1.79 -8.14 -3.16
N PHE A 65 -1.95 -6.83 -2.99
CA PHE A 65 -3.08 -6.26 -2.24
C PHE A 65 -4.31 -5.94 -3.11
N PHE A 66 -4.20 -6.06 -4.43
CA PHE A 66 -5.23 -5.59 -5.37
C PHE A 66 -6.58 -6.28 -5.18
N ASP A 67 -6.58 -7.60 -5.00
CA ASP A 67 -7.81 -8.41 -4.86
C ASP A 67 -8.27 -8.53 -3.39
N THR A 68 -7.54 -7.96 -2.43
CA THR A 68 -7.84 -8.03 -0.98
C THR A 68 -8.69 -6.88 -0.45
N GLY A 69 -8.97 -5.87 -1.29
CA GLY A 69 -9.61 -4.62 -0.85
C GLY A 69 -8.69 -3.68 -0.06
N LEU A 70 -7.40 -4.02 0.10
CA LEU A 70 -6.35 -3.18 0.70
C LEU A 70 -5.56 -2.35 -0.33
N GLY A 71 -6.13 -2.13 -1.51
CA GLY A 71 -5.52 -1.38 -2.61
C GLY A 71 -5.30 0.11 -2.35
N ARG A 72 -4.91 0.84 -3.40
CA ARG A 72 -4.42 2.23 -3.35
C ARG A 72 -5.43 3.25 -2.78
N GLU A 73 -6.71 2.90 -2.74
CA GLU A 73 -7.79 3.70 -2.12
C GLU A 73 -8.49 2.98 -0.96
N ALA A 74 -7.88 1.91 -0.43
CA ALA A 74 -8.47 1.15 0.64
C ALA A 74 -8.83 2.05 1.83
N TYR A 75 -10.09 1.93 2.24
CA TYR A 75 -10.66 2.55 3.44
C TYR A 75 -9.98 2.10 4.74
N SER A 76 -9.00 1.20 4.64
CA SER A 76 -8.12 0.75 5.73
C SER A 76 -7.33 1.88 6.38
N VAL A 77 -7.20 3.04 5.71
CA VAL A 77 -6.63 4.27 6.29
C VAL A 77 -7.63 5.42 6.24
N ILE A 78 -8.28 5.68 7.37
CA ILE A 78 -9.10 6.88 7.59
C ILE A 78 -8.17 7.97 8.14
N SER A 79 -7.73 8.88 7.27
CA SER A 79 -7.00 10.08 7.69
C SER A 79 -7.95 11.13 8.26
N GLN A 80 -7.45 11.97 9.15
CA GLN A 80 -8.21 13.11 9.69
C GLN A 80 -8.71 14.01 8.54
N GLY A 81 -10.01 14.33 8.52
CA GLY A 81 -10.67 15.10 7.45
C GLY A 81 -11.21 14.28 6.25
N LYS A 82 -11.00 12.95 6.22
CA LYS A 82 -11.49 12.11 5.10
C LYS A 82 -13.03 12.03 5.05
N ILE A 83 -13.71 12.16 6.19
CA ILE A 83 -15.19 12.21 6.25
C ILE A 83 -15.73 13.46 5.51
N ASP A 84 -15.14 14.63 5.73
CA ASP A 84 -15.53 15.87 5.04
C ASP A 84 -15.26 15.78 3.54
N SER A 85 -14.16 15.11 3.15
CA SER A 85 -13.83 14.86 1.76
C SER A 85 -14.85 13.93 1.07
N ILE A 86 -15.32 12.88 1.77
CA ILE A 86 -16.33 11.93 1.25
C ILE A 86 -17.67 12.62 1.01
N LEU A 87 -18.08 13.50 1.93
CA LEU A 87 -19.31 14.28 1.81
C LEU A 87 -19.24 15.33 0.69
N SER A 88 -18.02 15.76 0.34
CA SER A 88 -17.75 16.78 -0.69
C SER A 88 -17.39 16.20 -2.07
N LEU A 89 -17.38 14.87 -2.24
CA LEU A 89 -16.96 14.23 -3.48
C LEU A 89 -17.85 14.64 -4.66
N ARG A 90 -17.19 14.98 -5.77
CA ARG A 90 -17.86 15.19 -7.05
C ARG A 90 -18.44 13.86 -7.57
N PRO A 91 -19.49 13.87 -8.40
CA PRO A 91 -20.14 12.65 -8.89
C PRO A 91 -19.17 11.64 -9.52
N GLU A 92 -18.09 12.11 -10.15
CA GLU A 92 -17.07 11.27 -10.78
C GLU A 92 -16.21 10.50 -9.78
N GLU A 93 -15.85 11.14 -8.65
CA GLU A 93 -15.07 10.54 -7.57
C GLU A 93 -15.92 9.59 -6.72
N ARG A 94 -17.24 9.82 -6.63
CA ARG A 94 -18.16 8.87 -5.99
C ARG A 94 -18.31 7.58 -6.80
N ARG A 95 -18.14 7.64 -8.12
CA ARG A 95 -18.25 6.45 -8.98
C ARG A 95 -17.11 5.47 -8.75
N SER A 96 -15.87 5.92 -8.59
CA SER A 96 -14.73 5.03 -8.33
C SER A 96 -14.92 4.21 -7.06
N VAL A 97 -15.54 4.81 -6.03
CA VAL A 97 -15.91 4.14 -4.78
C VAL A 97 -16.86 2.95 -5.01
N PHE A 98 -17.94 3.16 -5.77
CA PHE A 98 -18.89 2.09 -6.06
C PHE A 98 -18.30 1.00 -6.98
N GLU A 99 -17.43 1.39 -7.91
CA GLU A 99 -16.76 0.46 -8.82
C GLU A 99 -15.76 -0.46 -8.07
N GLU A 100 -15.11 0.02 -7.00
CA GLU A 100 -14.25 -0.80 -6.15
C GLU A 100 -15.05 -1.77 -5.28
N ALA A 101 -16.12 -1.31 -4.63
CA ALA A 101 -17.02 -2.18 -3.86
C ALA A 101 -17.66 -3.28 -4.71
N ALA A 102 -17.85 -3.02 -6.01
CA ALA A 102 -18.35 -3.99 -6.98
C ALA A 102 -17.25 -4.90 -7.57
N GLY A 103 -15.98 -4.73 -7.20
CA GLY A 103 -14.87 -5.58 -7.64
C GLY A 103 -14.45 -5.41 -9.11
N ILE A 104 -14.88 -4.35 -9.80
CA ILE A 104 -14.60 -4.17 -11.24
C ILE A 104 -13.27 -3.47 -11.55
N MET A 105 -12.52 -3.05 -10.52
CA MET A 105 -11.22 -2.39 -10.67
C MET A 105 -10.22 -3.22 -11.47
N ARG A 106 -10.22 -4.56 -11.33
CA ARG A 106 -9.31 -5.48 -12.04
C ARG A 106 -9.45 -5.39 -13.56
N TYR A 107 -10.68 -5.22 -14.03
CA TYR A 107 -10.97 -5.12 -15.46
C TYR A 107 -10.49 -3.78 -16.04
N LYS A 108 -10.65 -2.67 -15.31
CA LYS A 108 -10.15 -1.35 -15.73
C LYS A 108 -8.63 -1.25 -15.69
N ALA A 109 -7.98 -1.78 -14.65
CA ALA A 109 -6.51 -1.75 -14.54
C ALA A 109 -5.85 -2.50 -15.70
N LYS A 110 -6.40 -3.65 -16.12
CA LYS A 110 -5.93 -4.38 -17.32
C LYS A 110 -6.24 -3.62 -18.61
N LYS A 111 -7.43 -3.02 -18.74
CA LYS A 111 -7.83 -2.28 -19.95
C LYS A 111 -7.01 -1.01 -20.18
N ASN A 112 -6.62 -0.30 -19.12
CA ASN A 112 -5.80 0.92 -19.23
C ASN A 112 -4.31 0.63 -19.47
N LEU A 113 -3.88 -0.63 -19.37
CA LEU A 113 -2.53 -1.09 -19.75
C LEU A 113 -2.43 -1.46 -21.24
N THR A 114 -3.54 -1.43 -21.99
CA THR A 114 -3.62 -1.72 -23.43
C THR A 114 -3.95 -0.45 -24.20
#